data_AF-A0A6N6RXM0-F1
#
_entry.id   AF-A0A6N6RXM0-F1
#
_cell.length_a   1.000
_cell.length_b   1.000
_cell.length_c   1.000
_cell.angle_alpha   90.00
_cell.angle_beta   90.00
_cell.angle_gamma   90.00
#
_symmetry.space_group_name_H-M   'P 1'
#
loop_
_entity.id
_entity.type
_entity.pdbx_description
1 polymer ?
#
loop_
_entity_poly.entity_id
_entity_poly.type
_entity_poly.pdbx_seq_one_letter_code
_entity_poly.pdbx_strand_id
1 'polypeptide(L)'
;MSGGIASTKELIDLCKNDPELSDPYCAPVLANLLTQTVIVNSKDNRVSAQILMAPVGALFLSKNSFENVNIPTLLLVSEKDEELSEKYNSQVIKSGLQNTGLLTYKVIPNAGHYSFLSVYPDLLKGELGVMAQDPDGFNRAEFQKNIGNQIATYLNQVM
;
A
#
# COMPACT_ATOMS: atom_id res chain seq x y z
N MET A 1 5.74 13.07 5.66
CA MET A 1 4.82 12.00 6.11
C MET A 1 3.50 12.61 6.54
N SER A 2 2.38 11.90 6.41
CA SER A 2 1.02 12.41 6.64
C SER A 2 0.51 12.26 8.09
N GLY A 3 1.36 11.81 9.01
CA GLY A 3 1.03 11.64 10.43
C GLY A 3 0.74 10.20 10.89
N GLY A 4 0.85 9.21 10.00
CA GLY A 4 0.75 7.81 10.41
C GLY A 4 1.88 7.41 11.36
N ILE A 5 1.57 6.59 12.37
CA ILE A 5 2.54 6.05 13.33
C ILE A 5 2.89 4.63 12.90
N ALA A 6 4.03 4.49 12.24
CA ALA A 6 4.56 3.20 11.82
C ALA A 6 5.43 2.60 12.93
N SER A 7 5.29 1.30 13.16
CA SER A 7 6.06 0.55 14.15
C SER A 7 6.55 -0.75 13.52
N THR A 8 7.87 -0.93 13.43
CA THR A 8 8.43 -2.21 12.95
C THR A 8 8.17 -3.35 13.93
N LYS A 9 7.89 -3.06 15.21
CA LYS A 9 7.49 -4.08 16.19
C LYS A 9 6.19 -4.77 15.78
N GLU A 10 5.21 -4.04 15.28
CA GLU A 10 3.92 -4.62 14.85
C GLU A 10 4.11 -5.60 13.69
N LEU A 11 4.91 -5.21 12.70
CA LEU A 11 5.25 -6.08 11.57
C LEU A 11 6.07 -7.30 12.02
N ILE A 12 7.06 -7.11 12.90
CA ILE A 12 7.88 -8.21 13.43
C ILE A 12 7.01 -9.20 14.22
N ASP A 13 6.14 -8.71 15.09
CA ASP A 13 5.26 -9.54 15.91
C ASP A 13 4.26 -10.29 15.01
N LEU A 14 3.67 -9.64 14.00
CA LEU A 14 2.81 -10.29 13.01
C LEU A 14 3.52 -11.50 12.38
N CYS A 15 4.69 -11.27 11.78
CA CYS A 15 5.41 -12.33 11.07
C CYS A 15 5.90 -13.46 11.99
N LYS A 16 6.22 -13.17 13.25
CA LYS A 16 6.58 -14.20 14.23
C LYS A 16 5.38 -15.01 14.71
N ASN A 17 4.21 -14.39 14.80
CA ASN A 17 2.97 -15.04 15.22
C ASN A 17 2.29 -15.81 14.09
N ASP A 18 2.59 -15.48 12.84
CA ASP A 18 2.08 -16.14 11.64
C ASP A 18 3.24 -16.48 10.67
N PRO A 19 4.07 -17.51 10.97
CA PRO A 19 5.26 -17.82 10.17
C PRO A 19 4.96 -18.31 8.75
N GLU A 20 3.72 -18.72 8.48
CA GLU A 20 3.26 -19.15 7.16
C GLU A 20 2.79 -17.97 6.29
N LEU A 21 2.72 -16.76 6.86
CA LEU A 21 2.38 -15.55 6.11
C LEU A 21 3.46 -15.28 5.06
N SER A 22 3.07 -15.36 3.79
CA SER A 22 3.98 -15.23 2.64
C SER A 22 4.24 -13.79 2.20
N ASP A 23 3.67 -12.79 2.88
CA ASP A 23 3.91 -11.39 2.57
C ASP A 23 5.43 -11.10 2.57
N PRO A 24 6.00 -10.46 1.53
CA PRO A 24 7.46 -10.35 1.32
C PRO A 24 8.24 -9.76 2.50
N TYR A 25 7.59 -8.93 3.33
CA TYR A 25 8.22 -8.34 4.52
C TYR A 25 8.46 -9.35 5.65
N CYS A 26 7.84 -10.53 5.64
CA CYS A 26 8.03 -11.55 6.68
C CYS A 26 9.32 -12.37 6.50
N ALA A 27 9.78 -12.58 5.27
CA ALA A 27 11.03 -13.30 5.00
C ALA A 27 12.24 -12.72 5.77
N PRO A 28 12.54 -11.41 5.75
CA PRO A 28 13.65 -10.86 6.53
C PRO A 28 13.42 -10.91 8.05
N VAL A 29 12.18 -10.91 8.53
CA VAL A 29 11.90 -11.08 9.98
C VAL A 29 12.24 -12.50 10.41
N LEU A 30 11.75 -13.50 9.68
CA LEU A 30 11.98 -14.92 9.96
C LEU A 30 13.45 -15.31 9.82
N ALA A 31 14.18 -14.66 8.90
CA ALA A 31 15.62 -14.79 8.75
C ALA A 31 16.44 -14.02 9.80
N ASN A 32 15.81 -13.35 10.77
CA ASN A 32 16.45 -12.49 11.77
C ASN A 32 17.28 -11.33 11.18
N LEU A 33 16.95 -10.90 9.96
CA LEU A 33 17.57 -9.74 9.29
C LEU A 33 16.84 -8.43 9.64
N LEU A 34 15.57 -8.52 10.06
CA LEU A 34 14.78 -7.39 10.56
C LEU A 34 14.36 -7.65 12.01
N THR A 35 15.12 -7.11 12.97
CA THR A 35 14.92 -7.34 14.41
C THR A 35 14.74 -6.05 15.21
N GLN A 36 15.12 -4.91 14.64
CA GLN A 36 15.08 -3.63 15.34
C GLN A 36 13.66 -3.10 15.44
N THR A 37 13.29 -2.65 16.64
CA THR A 37 12.07 -1.91 16.88
C THR A 37 12.32 -0.43 16.63
N VAL A 38 11.64 0.11 15.63
CA VAL A 38 11.69 1.51 15.23
C VAL A 38 10.26 2.01 15.17
N ILE A 39 10.01 3.15 15.81
CA ILE A 39 8.76 3.88 15.70
C ILE A 39 9.02 5.14 14.89
N VAL A 40 8.25 5.31 13.82
CA VAL A 40 8.27 6.51 13.00
C VAL A 40 6.94 7.22 13.18
N ASN A 41 7.00 8.38 13.82
CA ASN A 41 5.87 9.27 14.01
C ASN A 41 6.29 10.67 13.58
N SER A 42 5.94 11.05 12.35
CA SER A 42 6.18 12.40 11.87
C SER A 42 5.04 12.87 10.99
N LYS A 43 4.81 14.18 11.03
CA LYS A 43 3.82 14.86 10.21
C LYS A 43 4.45 16.08 9.56
N ASP A 44 4.36 16.14 8.25
CA ASP A 44 4.74 17.32 7.47
C ASP A 44 3.47 18.07 7.08
N ASN A 45 3.22 19.21 7.72
CA ASN A 45 2.01 19.99 7.50
C ASN A 45 1.90 20.60 6.09
N ARG A 46 2.93 20.49 5.25
CA ARG A 46 2.89 20.88 3.84
C ARG A 46 2.17 19.83 2.97
N VAL A 47 2.02 18.60 3.46
CA VAL A 47 1.27 17.54 2.76
C VAL A 47 -0.22 17.73 3.03
N SER A 48 -0.97 18.10 1.99
CA SER A 48 -2.41 18.41 2.09
C SER A 48 -3.33 17.27 1.63
N ALA A 49 -2.82 16.31 0.87
CA ALA A 49 -3.55 15.12 0.42
C ALA A 49 -2.56 13.98 0.13
N GLN A 50 -3.04 12.74 0.08
CA GLN A 50 -2.21 11.57 -0.27
C GLN A 50 -2.97 10.55 -1.13
N ILE A 51 -2.21 9.79 -1.92
CA ILE A 51 -2.69 8.65 -2.70
C ILE A 51 -1.84 7.45 -2.31
N LEU A 52 -2.49 6.34 -1.97
CA LEU A 52 -1.87 5.07 -1.60
C LEU A 52 -2.28 4.02 -2.63
N MET A 53 -1.32 3.30 -3.20
CA MET A 53 -1.52 2.30 -4.27
C MET A 53 -0.89 0.98 -3.85
N ALA A 54 -1.71 -0.05 -3.65
CA ALA A 54 -1.29 -1.34 -3.08
C ALA A 54 -0.37 -1.19 -1.84
N PRO A 55 -0.74 -0.37 -0.83
CA PRO A 55 0.19 -0.01 0.25
C PRO A 55 0.39 -1.15 1.26
N VAL A 56 1.59 -1.20 1.84
CA VAL A 56 1.87 -1.99 3.05
C VAL A 56 1.19 -1.35 4.26
N GLY A 57 0.45 -2.14 5.03
CA GLY A 57 -0.25 -1.71 6.25
C GLY A 57 0.26 -2.33 7.54
N ALA A 58 1.08 -3.39 7.48
CA ALA A 58 1.51 -4.17 8.64
C ALA A 58 2.29 -3.36 9.71
N LEU A 59 2.83 -2.21 9.34
CA LEU A 59 3.49 -1.28 10.27
C LEU A 59 2.51 -0.46 11.12
N PHE A 60 1.21 -0.48 10.79
CA PHE A 60 0.18 0.39 11.37
C PHE A 60 -0.92 -0.39 12.09
N LEU A 61 -0.61 -1.60 12.58
CA LEU A 61 -1.58 -2.47 13.28
C LEU A 61 -1.99 -1.92 14.66
N SER A 62 -1.19 -1.04 15.26
CA SER A 62 -1.55 -0.41 16.53
C SER A 62 -2.83 0.42 16.36
N LYS A 63 -3.74 0.33 17.34
CA LYS A 63 -5.07 0.97 17.31
C LYS A 63 -5.06 2.45 16.92
N ASN A 64 -4.03 3.18 17.34
CA ASN A 64 -3.94 4.63 17.22
C ASN A 64 -3.02 5.08 16.06
N SER A 65 -2.61 4.16 15.18
CA SER A 65 -1.63 4.43 14.14
C SER A 65 -2.05 5.49 13.12
N PHE A 66 -3.34 5.85 13.05
CA PHE A 66 -3.87 6.84 12.11
C PHE A 66 -4.45 8.09 12.77
N GLU A 67 -4.36 8.25 14.10
CA GLU A 67 -5.01 9.38 14.84
C GLU A 67 -4.59 10.76 14.34
N ASN A 68 -3.37 10.91 13.83
CA ASN A 68 -2.85 12.19 13.34
C ASN A 68 -3.01 12.38 11.81
N VAL A 69 -3.57 11.39 11.10
CA VAL A 69 -3.83 11.46 9.66
C VAL A 69 -5.18 12.12 9.43
N ASN A 70 -5.14 13.40 9.09
CA ASN A 70 -6.33 14.25 8.93
C ASN A 70 -6.36 14.96 7.57
N ILE A 71 -5.87 14.27 6.53
CA ILE A 71 -5.84 14.75 5.16
C ILE A 71 -6.64 13.81 4.25
N PRO A 72 -7.24 14.33 3.16
CA PRO A 72 -7.80 13.53 2.08
C PRO A 72 -6.85 12.41 1.67
N THR A 73 -7.37 11.17 1.67
CA THR A 73 -6.63 9.97 1.29
C THR A 73 -7.39 9.20 0.22
N LEU A 74 -6.78 9.00 -0.95
CA LEU A 74 -7.24 8.03 -1.95
C LEU A 74 -6.48 6.71 -1.73
N LEU A 75 -7.20 5.67 -1.31
CA LEU A 75 -6.67 4.32 -1.15
C LEU A 75 -7.11 3.45 -2.34
N LEU A 76 -6.15 3.06 -3.16
CA LEU A 76 -6.30 2.19 -4.32
C LEU A 76 -5.74 0.80 -4.00
N VAL A 77 -6.57 -0.23 -4.12
CA VAL A 77 -6.23 -1.61 -3.77
C VAL A 77 -6.36 -2.51 -4.99
N SER A 78 -5.39 -3.40 -5.19
CA SER A 78 -5.40 -4.46 -6.20
C SER A 78 -6.44 -5.53 -5.85
N GLU A 79 -7.33 -5.90 -6.78
CA GLU A 79 -8.28 -7.00 -6.57
C GLU A 79 -7.58 -8.38 -6.52
N LYS A 80 -6.50 -8.53 -7.30
CA LYS A 80 -5.73 -9.77 -7.45
C LYS A 80 -4.34 -9.61 -6.83
N ASP A 81 -4.28 -8.99 -5.66
CA ASP A 81 -3.02 -8.87 -4.93
C ASP A 81 -2.58 -10.24 -4.39
N GLU A 82 -1.47 -10.76 -4.93
CA GLU A 82 -0.86 -12.02 -4.49
C GLU A 82 0.41 -11.76 -3.66
N GLU A 83 0.80 -10.50 -3.48
CA GLU A 83 2.01 -10.11 -2.74
C GLU A 83 1.68 -9.71 -1.31
N LEU A 84 0.59 -8.97 -1.12
CA LEU A 84 0.17 -8.46 0.19
C LEU A 84 -1.20 -8.99 0.58
N SER A 85 -1.23 -9.67 1.73
CA SER A 85 -2.48 -10.10 2.35
C SER A 85 -3.34 -8.90 2.71
N GLU A 86 -4.57 -8.81 2.16
CA GLU A 86 -5.49 -7.67 2.37
C GLU A 86 -5.67 -7.35 3.86
N LYS A 87 -5.87 -8.41 4.67
CA LYS A 87 -6.11 -8.36 6.11
C LYS A 87 -5.09 -7.55 6.89
N TYR A 88 -3.81 -7.66 6.53
CA TYR A 88 -2.70 -7.04 7.26
C TYR A 88 -2.20 -5.75 6.58
N ASN A 89 -2.76 -5.40 5.41
CA ASN A 89 -2.28 -4.29 4.61
C ASN A 89 -3.37 -3.26 4.34
N SER A 90 -4.06 -3.37 3.21
CA SER A 90 -5.06 -2.40 2.80
C SER A 90 -6.26 -2.33 3.75
N GLN A 91 -6.67 -3.44 4.36
CA GLN A 91 -7.76 -3.46 5.34
C GLN A 91 -7.39 -2.68 6.60
N VAL A 92 -6.14 -2.77 7.07
CA VAL A 92 -5.64 -2.02 8.23
C VAL A 92 -5.77 -0.51 7.98
N ILE A 93 -5.29 -0.06 6.82
CA ILE A 93 -5.32 1.36 6.43
C ILE A 93 -6.78 1.83 6.25
N LYS A 94 -7.60 1.03 5.57
CA LYS A 94 -9.03 1.33 5.37
C LYS A 94 -9.73 1.51 6.71
N SER A 95 -9.63 0.53 7.61
CA SER A 95 -10.26 0.58 8.92
C SER A 95 -9.76 1.73 9.78
N GLY A 96 -8.45 2.03 9.74
CA GLY A 96 -7.85 3.13 10.48
C GLY A 96 -8.31 4.51 10.01
N LEU A 97 -8.60 4.67 8.72
CA LEU A 97 -9.00 5.95 8.12
C LEU A 97 -10.50 6.11 7.90
N GLN A 98 -11.29 5.04 7.95
CA GLN A 98 -12.73 5.06 7.61
C GLN A 98 -13.53 6.08 8.42
N ASN A 99 -13.18 6.27 9.70
CA ASN A 99 -13.89 7.19 10.60
C ASN A 99 -13.50 8.67 10.40
N THR A 100 -12.49 8.96 9.56
CA THR A 100 -12.05 10.35 9.33
C THR A 100 -13.00 11.12 8.41
N GLY A 101 -13.82 10.42 7.60
CA GLY A 101 -14.60 11.05 6.53
C GLY A 101 -13.77 11.57 5.35
N LEU A 102 -12.45 11.40 5.38
CA LEU A 102 -11.50 11.89 4.37
C LEU A 102 -10.95 10.77 3.47
N LEU A 103 -11.42 9.54 3.66
CA LEU A 103 -11.00 8.37 2.89
C LEU A 103 -11.88 8.18 1.65
N THR A 104 -11.25 8.16 0.48
CA THR A 104 -11.82 7.58 -0.75
C THR A 104 -11.18 6.22 -0.99
N TYR A 105 -11.96 5.16 -0.95
CA TYR A 105 -11.49 3.78 -1.14
C TYR A 105 -11.93 3.23 -2.50
N LYS A 106 -11.01 2.65 -3.26
CA LYS A 106 -11.32 1.99 -4.54
C LYS A 106 -10.53 0.69 -4.68
N VAL A 107 -11.22 -0.38 -5.06
CA VAL A 107 -10.60 -1.60 -5.57
C VAL A 107 -10.44 -1.44 -7.08
N ILE A 108 -9.26 -1.75 -7.60
CA ILE A 108 -8.98 -1.77 -9.04
C ILE A 108 -9.22 -3.18 -9.55
N PRO A 109 -10.25 -3.38 -10.39
CA PRO A 109 -10.60 -4.70 -10.89
C PRO A 109 -9.44 -5.32 -11.67
N ASN A 110 -9.20 -6.60 -11.44
CA ASN A 110 -8.18 -7.44 -12.07
C ASN A 110 -6.74 -6.93 -11.95
N ALA A 111 -6.46 -5.90 -11.14
CA ALA A 111 -5.10 -5.44 -10.91
C ALA A 111 -4.38 -6.35 -9.92
N GLY A 112 -3.13 -6.69 -10.25
CA GLY A 112 -2.18 -7.28 -9.31
C GLY A 112 -1.42 -6.19 -8.54
N HIS A 113 -0.61 -6.60 -7.56
CA HIS A 113 0.18 -5.69 -6.73
C HIS A 113 1.03 -4.71 -7.57
N TYR A 114 1.72 -5.24 -8.58
CA TYR A 114 2.66 -4.49 -9.43
C TYR A 114 1.98 -3.76 -10.60
N SER A 115 0.67 -3.92 -10.79
CA SER A 115 -0.07 -3.27 -11.89
C SER A 115 -0.07 -1.74 -11.80
N PHE A 116 0.20 -1.18 -10.62
CA PHE A 116 0.37 0.26 -10.40
C PHE A 116 1.70 0.82 -10.89
N LEU A 117 2.69 -0.03 -11.20
CA LEU A 117 3.97 0.39 -11.75
C LEU A 117 3.83 0.74 -13.24
N SER A 118 4.69 1.63 -13.71
CA SER A 118 4.73 2.00 -15.13
C SER A 118 4.99 0.78 -16.02
N VAL A 119 4.59 0.87 -17.28
CA VAL A 119 4.90 -0.17 -18.27
C VAL A 119 6.42 -0.31 -18.41
N TYR A 120 6.89 -1.54 -18.41
CA TYR A 120 8.30 -1.85 -18.64
C TYR A 120 8.60 -2.00 -20.14
N PRO A 121 9.76 -1.53 -20.60
CA PRO A 121 10.31 -1.91 -21.91
C PRO A 121 10.38 -3.43 -22.05
N ASP A 122 10.08 -3.97 -23.23
CA ASP A 122 10.05 -5.42 -23.46
C ASP A 122 11.37 -6.12 -23.09
N LEU A 123 12.50 -5.45 -23.33
CA LEU A 123 13.83 -5.98 -23.00
C LEU A 123 14.05 -6.23 -21.50
N LEU A 124 13.31 -5.54 -20.62
CA LEU A 124 13.45 -5.67 -19.16
C LEU A 124 12.46 -6.67 -18.55
N LYS A 125 11.41 -7.07 -19.27
CA LYS A 125 10.35 -7.93 -18.72
C LYS A 125 10.88 -9.28 -18.24
N GLY A 126 11.84 -9.86 -18.95
CA GLY A 126 12.46 -11.14 -18.58
C GLY A 126 13.24 -11.07 -17.26
N GLU A 127 13.92 -9.96 -17.00
CA GLU A 127 14.72 -9.77 -15.78
C GLU A 127 13.85 -9.44 -14.55
N LEU A 128 12.76 -8.71 -14.77
CA LEU A 128 11.87 -8.24 -13.71
C LEU A 128 10.88 -9.30 -13.20
N GLY A 129 10.69 -10.39 -13.95
CA GLY A 129 9.82 -11.49 -13.56
C GLY A 129 8.41 -11.04 -13.21
N VAL A 130 7.93 -11.44 -12.03
CA VAL A 130 6.56 -11.17 -11.52
C VAL A 130 6.19 -9.68 -11.51
N MET A 131 7.16 -8.78 -11.31
CA MET A 131 6.94 -7.33 -11.32
C MET A 131 6.44 -6.81 -12.67
N ALA A 132 6.88 -7.46 -13.75
CA ALA A 132 6.54 -7.13 -15.13
C ALA A 132 5.38 -7.95 -15.69
N GLN A 133 4.77 -8.80 -14.87
CA GLN A 133 3.59 -9.59 -15.22
C GLN A 133 2.35 -8.96 -14.60
N ASP A 134 1.23 -9.07 -15.31
CA ASP A 134 -0.09 -8.66 -14.82
C ASP A 134 -1.03 -9.86 -14.85
N PRO A 135 -2.10 -9.87 -14.03
CA PRO A 135 -3.14 -10.87 -14.15
C PRO A 135 -3.71 -10.94 -15.57
N ASP A 136 -4.14 -12.13 -15.98
CA ASP A 136 -4.71 -12.37 -17.30
C ASP A 136 -5.84 -11.37 -17.62
N GLY A 137 -5.72 -10.67 -18.74
CA GLY A 137 -6.70 -9.67 -19.20
C GLY A 137 -6.53 -8.27 -18.60
N PHE A 138 -5.55 -8.02 -17.74
CA PHE A 138 -5.26 -6.67 -17.26
C PHE A 138 -4.37 -5.90 -18.25
N ASN A 139 -4.85 -4.76 -18.74
CA ASN A 139 -4.11 -3.91 -19.67
C ASN A 139 -3.39 -2.78 -18.91
N ARG A 140 -2.15 -3.03 -18.45
CA ARG A 140 -1.35 -2.03 -17.71
C ARG A 140 -1.13 -0.75 -18.50
N ALA A 141 -0.92 -0.83 -19.81
CA ALA A 141 -0.69 0.35 -20.63
C ALA A 141 -1.93 1.27 -20.69
N GLU A 142 -3.11 0.70 -20.77
CA GLU A 142 -4.37 1.45 -20.71
C GLU A 142 -4.67 1.94 -19.29
N PHE A 143 -4.44 1.10 -18.28
CA PHE A 143 -4.58 1.49 -16.87
C PHE A 143 -3.73 2.72 -16.54
N GLN A 144 -2.46 2.74 -16.94
CA GLN A 144 -1.54 3.85 -16.68
C GLN A 144 -1.98 5.15 -17.36
N LYS A 145 -2.58 5.09 -18.56
CA LYS A 145 -3.16 6.27 -19.22
C LYS A 145 -4.34 6.86 -18.43
N ASN A 146 -5.12 6.00 -17.79
CA ASN A 146 -6.34 6.39 -17.08
C ASN A 146 -6.08 6.82 -15.63
N ILE A 147 -5.18 6.14 -14.93
CA ILE A 147 -4.97 6.37 -13.49
C ILE A 147 -4.41 7.76 -13.19
N GLY A 148 -3.54 8.30 -14.06
CA GLY A 148 -3.02 9.66 -13.94
C GLY A 148 -4.14 10.71 -13.95
N ASN A 149 -5.10 10.59 -14.88
CA ASN A 149 -6.26 11.48 -14.96
C ASN A 149 -7.17 11.36 -13.72
N GLN A 150 -7.36 10.14 -13.20
CA GLN A 150 -8.13 9.92 -11.98
C GLN A 150 -7.46 10.55 -10.75
N ILE A 151 -6.14 10.42 -10.62
CA ILE A 151 -5.37 11.04 -9.54
C ILE A 151 -5.44 12.57 -9.63
N ALA A 152 -5.24 13.14 -10.82
CA ALA A 152 -5.34 14.58 -11.03
C ALA A 152 -6.75 15.12 -10.71
N THR A 153 -7.79 14.39 -11.13
CA THR A 153 -9.18 14.73 -10.82
C THR A 153 -9.43 14.69 -9.32
N TYR A 154 -8.98 13.64 -8.63
CA TYR A 154 -9.10 13.53 -7.18
C TYR A 154 -8.39 14.68 -6.47
N LEU A 155 -7.15 14.98 -6.84
CA LEU A 155 -6.39 16.07 -6.22
C LEU A 155 -7.07 17.43 -6.41
N ASN A 156 -7.58 17.73 -7.61
CA ASN A 156 -8.37 18.95 -7.87
C ASN A 156 -9.68 19.04 -7.08
N GLN A 157 -10.23 17.93 -6.60
CA GLN A 157 -11.44 17.92 -5.79
C GLN A 157 -11.18 18.19 -4.31
N VAL A 158 -9.98 17.89 -3.83
CA VAL A 158 -9.66 17.89 -2.39
C VAL A 158 -8.61 18.93 -2.00
N MET A 159 -8.05 19.65 -2.97
CA MET A 159 -7.11 20.77 -2.81
C MET A 159 -7.72 22.06 -3.33
#